data_AF-A0A353ZWV8-F1
#
_entry.id   AF-A0A353ZWV8-F1
#
_cell.length_a   1.000
_cell.length_b   1.000
_cell.length_c   1.000
_cell.angle_alpha   90.00
_cell.angle_beta   90.00
_cell.angle_gamma   90.00
#
_symmetry.space_group_name_H-M   'P 1'
#
loop_
_entity.id
_entity.type
_entity.pdbx_description
1 polymer ?
#
loop_
_entity_poly.entity_id
_entity_poly.type
_entity_poly.pdbx_seq_one_letter_code
_entity_poly.pdbx_strand_id
1 'polypeptide(L)' 'MTSLITTELVELDQNLGTTPEDVIRHLASKVAATGRASEVEGLFADAFAREQKTATGIPGGIAIPHCRS' A
#
# COMPACT_ATOMS: atom_id res chain seq x y z
N MET A 1 -15.40 -6.73 -16.18
CA MET A 1 -13.99 -6.41 -15.89
C MET A 1 -13.96 -5.60 -14.61
N THR A 2 -13.19 -6.00 -13.62
CA THR A 2 -13.01 -5.20 -12.39
C THR A 2 -11.99 -4.11 -12.66
N SER A 3 -12.31 -2.85 -12.37
CA SER A 3 -11.32 -1.77 -12.47
C SER A 3 -10.24 -1.96 -11.40
N LEU A 4 -8.97 -2.00 -11.79
CA LEU A 4 -7.84 -2.12 -10.86
C LEU A 4 -7.62 -0.84 -10.06
N ILE A 5 -7.81 0.32 -10.69
CA ILE A 5 -7.67 1.63 -10.06
C ILE A 5 -9.05 2.31 -10.07
N THR A 6 -9.54 2.70 -8.89
CA THR A 6 -10.76 3.47 -8.70
C THR A 6 -10.45 4.72 -7.88
N THR A 7 -11.30 5.74 -7.97
CA THR A 7 -11.13 6.99 -7.21
C THR A 7 -11.08 6.75 -5.70
N GLU A 8 -11.78 5.73 -5.21
CA GLU A 8 -11.77 5.28 -3.81
C GLU A 8 -10.40 4.83 -3.32
N LEU A 9 -9.48 4.47 -4.23
CA LEU A 9 -8.11 4.06 -3.92
C LEU A 9 -7.10 5.22 -4.01
N VAL A 10 -7.54 6.39 -4.47
CA VAL A 10 -6.65 7.56 -4.68
C VAL A 10 -6.75 8.51 -3.50
N GLU A 11 -5.60 9.02 -3.07
CA GLU A 11 -5.48 10.08 -2.07
C GLU A 11 -4.46 11.08 -2.59
N LEU A 12 -4.78 12.37 -2.44
CA LEU A 12 -3.95 13.48 -2.87
C LEU A 12 -3.69 14.37 -1.67
N ASP A 13 -2.50 14.96 -1.61
CA ASP A 13 -2.13 15.98 -0.63
C ASP A 13 -2.26 15.54 0.85
N GLN A 14 -2.13 14.23 1.12
CA GLN A 14 -2.17 13.66 2.46
C GLN A 14 -0.78 13.39 3.00
N ASN A 15 -0.55 13.73 4.27
CA ASN A 15 0.61 13.28 5.01
C ASN A 15 0.30 11.92 5.66
N LEU A 16 0.89 10.86 5.11
CA LEU A 16 0.70 9.48 5.57
C LEU A 16 1.77 9.02 6.58
N GLY A 17 2.56 9.95 7.10
CA GLY A 17 3.69 9.65 7.98
C GLY A 17 5.04 9.78 7.26
N THR A 18 6.10 9.50 8.02
CA THR A 18 7.49 9.70 7.56
C THR A 18 8.24 8.38 7.37
N THR A 19 7.59 7.25 7.60
CA THR A 19 8.20 5.93 7.45
C THR A 19 7.46 5.10 6.39
N PRO A 20 8.13 4.13 5.73
CA PRO A 20 7.46 3.18 4.84
C PRO A 20 6.36 2.39 5.55
N GLU A 21 6.54 2.12 6.85
CA GLU A 21 5.58 1.38 7.65
C GLU A 21 4.23 2.12 7.76
N ASP A 22 4.27 3.42 8.05
CA ASP A 22 3.07 4.26 8.16
C ASP A 22 2.30 4.28 6.83
N VAL A 23 3.03 4.51 5.73
CA VAL A 23 2.46 4.58 4.38
C VAL A 23 1.86 3.23 3.95
N ILE A 24 2.59 2.14 4.12
CA ILE A 24 2.14 0.81 3.68
C ILE A 24 0.92 0.37 4.49
N ARG A 25 0.89 0.63 5.81
CA ARG A 25 -0.26 0.31 6.67
C ARG A 25 -1.51 1.09 6.26
N HIS A 26 -1.34 2.38 5.96
CA HIS A 26 -2.43 3.22 5.50
C HIS A 26 -3.00 2.73 4.16
N LEU A 27 -2.13 2.43 3.19
CA LEU A 27 -2.55 1.90 1.88
C LEU A 27 -3.22 0.53 2.01
N ALA A 28 -2.71 -0.37 2.86
CA ALA A 28 -3.33 -1.66 3.13
C ALA A 28 -4.75 -1.50 3.72
N SER A 29 -4.91 -0.57 4.66
CA SER A 29 -6.22 -0.23 5.25
C SER A 29 -7.21 0.23 4.19
N LYS A 30 -6.77 1.09 3.27
CA LYS A 30 -7.59 1.59 2.17
C LYS A 30 -8.00 0.50 1.19
N VAL A 31 -7.07 -0.37 0.81
CA VAL A 31 -7.36 -1.53 -0.06
C VAL A 31 -8.40 -2.44 0.58
N ALA A 32 -8.25 -2.77 1.88
CA ALA A 32 -9.22 -3.60 2.59
C ALA A 32 -10.60 -2.92 2.72
N ALA A 33 -10.65 -1.63 3.00
CA ALA A 33 -11.90 -0.86 3.09
C ALA A 33 -12.72 -0.87 1.78
N THR A 34 -12.06 -1.02 0.63
CA THR A 34 -12.73 -1.17 -0.68
C THR A 34 -13.11 -2.63 -1.02
N GLY A 35 -12.99 -3.56 -0.06
CA GLY A 35 -13.36 -4.96 -0.23
C GLY A 35 -12.40 -5.77 -1.11
N ARG A 36 -11.16 -5.27 -1.29
CA ARG A 36 -10.15 -5.90 -2.15
C ARG A 36 -9.15 -6.79 -1.42
N ALA A 37 -9.16 -6.76 -0.09
CA ALA A 37 -8.40 -7.64 0.78
C ALA A 37 -9.25 -8.02 1.99
N SER A 38 -9.04 -9.24 2.52
CA SER A 38 -9.82 -9.76 3.64
C SER A 38 -9.39 -9.17 4.98
N GLU A 39 -8.09 -8.93 5.17
CA GLU A 39 -7.51 -8.49 6.45
C GLU A 39 -6.43 -7.44 6.21
N VAL A 40 -6.52 -6.32 6.93
CA VAL A 40 -5.54 -5.21 6.85
C VAL A 40 -4.16 -5.68 7.27
N GLU A 41 -4.07 -6.31 8.44
CA GLU A 41 -2.79 -6.69 9.03
C GLU A 41 -2.05 -7.76 8.22
N GLY A 42 -2.79 -8.70 7.60
CA GLY A 42 -2.20 -9.69 6.70
C GLY A 42 -1.56 -9.03 5.47
N LEU A 43 -2.33 -8.17 4.78
CA LEU A 43 -1.83 -7.45 3.60
C LEU A 43 -0.64 -6.53 3.96
N PHE A 44 -0.74 -5.82 5.07
CA PHE A 44 0.34 -4.97 5.59
C PHE A 44 1.61 -5.79 5.87
N ALA A 45 1.49 -6.90 6.59
CA ALA A 45 2.63 -7.73 6.96
C ALA A 45 3.37 -8.26 5.73
N ASP A 46 2.65 -8.75 4.73
CA ASP A 46 3.24 -9.27 3.49
C ASP A 46 3.90 -8.16 2.65
N ALA A 47 3.23 -7.00 2.51
CA ALA A 47 3.77 -5.84 1.81
C ALA A 47 5.03 -5.28 2.49
N PHE A 48 5.00 -5.15 3.80
CA PHE A 48 6.12 -4.64 4.58
C PHE A 48 7.29 -5.63 4.62
N ALA A 49 7.02 -6.93 4.70
CA ALA A 49 8.06 -7.96 4.56
C ALA A 49 8.72 -7.92 3.18
N ARG A 50 7.97 -7.61 2.12
CA ARG A 50 8.52 -7.44 0.76
C ARG A 50 9.36 -6.17 0.65
N GLU A 51 8.93 -5.07 1.25
CA GLU A 51 9.66 -3.80 1.27
C GLU A 51 11.02 -3.95 1.98
N GLN A 52 11.04 -4.62 3.13
CA GLN A 52 12.27 -4.83 3.91
C GLN A 52 13.33 -5.66 3.19
N LYS A 53 12.94 -6.55 2.27
CA LYS A 53 13.90 -7.34 1.48
C LYS A 53 14.62 -6.50 0.44
N THR A 54 13.88 -5.64 -0.24
CA THR A 54 14.42 -4.75 -1.27
C THR A 54 13.45 -3.60 -1.41
N ALA A 55 13.89 -2.42 -0.99
CA ALA A 55 13.08 -1.22 -1.02
C ALA A 55 12.51 -0.99 -2.43
N THR A 56 11.24 -0.61 -2.50
CA THR A 56 10.53 -0.41 -3.77
C THR A 56 10.52 1.04 -4.23
N GLY A 57 11.22 1.92 -3.50
CA GLY A 57 11.47 3.29 -3.91
C GLY A 57 12.30 3.36 -5.19
N ILE A 58 11.88 4.20 -6.13
CA ILE A 58 12.58 4.46 -7.39
C ILE A 58 12.86 5.97 -7.55
N PRO A 59 13.81 6.35 -8.42
CA PRO A 59 14.10 7.77 -8.68
C PRO A 59 12.84 8.55 -9.07
N GLY A 60 12.75 9.80 -8.60
CA GLY A 60 11.58 10.66 -8.81
C GLY A 60 10.58 10.67 -7.65
N GLY A 61 10.93 10.10 -6.49
CA GLY A 61 10.07 10.13 -5.30
C GLY A 61 8.86 9.21 -5.40
N ILE A 62 8.97 8.14 -6.18
CA ILE A 62 7.90 7.16 -6.41
C ILE A 62 8.25 5.87 -5.64
N ALA A 63 7.24 5.19 -5.13
CA ALA A 63 7.36 3.85 -4.56
C ALA A 63 6.27 2.94 -5.11
N ILE A 64 6.56 1.64 -5.21
CA ILE A 64 5.62 0.61 -5.68
C ILE A 64 5.52 -0.55 -4.67
N PRO A 65 5.04 -0.31 -3.44
CA PRO A 65 4.87 -1.37 -2.46
C PRO A 65 3.89 -2.43 -3.00
N HIS A 66 4.31 -3.69 -2.98
CA HIS A 66 3.53 -4.82 -3.48
C HIS A 66 3.87 -6.10 -2.70
N CYS A 67 2.98 -7.09 -2.73
CA CYS A 67 3.24 -8.42 -2.20
C CYS A 67 2.41 -9.47 -2.93
N ARG A 68 2.69 -10.74 -2.62
CA ARG A 68 1.76 -11.84 -2.82
C ARG A 68 1.22 -12.21 -1.43
N SER A 69 -0.09 -12.17 -1.29
CA SER A 69 -0.87 -12.42 -0.06
C SER A 69 -2.03 -13.34 -0.37
#